data_AF-A0A0D2BQ78-F1
#
_entry.id   AF-A0A0D2BQ78-F1
#
_cell.length_a   1.000
_cell.length_b   1.000
_cell.length_c   1.000
_cell.angle_alpha   90.00
_cell.angle_beta   90.00
_cell.angle_gamma   90.00
#
_symmetry.space_group_name_H-M   'P 1'
#
loop_
_entity.id
_entity.type
_entity.pdbx_description
1 polymer ?
#
loop_
_entity_poly.entity_id
_entity_poly.type
_entity_poly.pdbx_seq_one_letter_code
_entity_poly.pdbx_strand_id
1 'polypeptide(L)'
;MATSCNSLKWPAPTRNIKSRHAQMIAIGGTIGTGLFVGSGQALARGGPAFLLVAYCLISALVYGVVTAVAEIATFMPVSGCSMAYFATRYVSPSLGFALGWLYFYSFGIIVAYEITAANIVIDFWPNNVHIAVFITVMLVVIVGLNFCPVGICAETEFWFAGIKVVMIIGLLLLSFILMLGGGPSHDRLGFRYWNNPGAVKEYIVGGAGGRFTAFLWTMVYS
;
A
#
# COMPACT_ATOMS: atom_id res chain seq x y z
N MET A 1 16.00 -29.03 -43.65
CA MET A 1 17.23 -28.49 -43.05
C MET A 1 16.80 -27.55 -41.93
N ALA A 2 16.48 -28.12 -40.76
CA ALA A 2 16.01 -27.38 -39.59
C ALA A 2 17.25 -26.91 -38.81
N THR A 3 17.62 -25.64 -38.96
CA THR A 3 18.68 -25.03 -38.17
C THR A 3 18.16 -24.82 -36.74
N SER A 4 18.71 -25.61 -35.84
CA SER A 4 18.60 -25.49 -34.38
C SER A 4 18.92 -24.06 -33.95
N CYS A 5 17.89 -23.31 -33.55
CA CYS A 5 18.07 -22.05 -32.85
C CYS A 5 18.56 -22.38 -31.44
N ASN A 6 19.87 -22.31 -31.24
CA ASN A 6 20.50 -22.42 -29.93
C ASN A 6 19.88 -21.37 -29.00
N SER A 7 19.00 -21.83 -28.11
CA SER A 7 18.50 -21.02 -27.01
C SER A 7 19.69 -20.63 -26.14
N LEU A 8 20.12 -19.37 -26.24
CA LEU A 8 20.96 -18.70 -25.26
C LEU A 8 20.27 -18.83 -23.90
N LYS A 9 20.59 -19.89 -23.16
CA LYS A 9 20.27 -20.02 -21.74
C LYS A 9 21.18 -19.05 -21.01
N TRP A 10 20.74 -17.80 -20.90
CA TRP A 10 21.30 -16.88 -19.92
C TRP A 10 21.31 -17.61 -18.57
N PRO A 11 22.44 -17.63 -17.83
CA PRO A 11 22.45 -18.18 -16.48
C PRO A 11 21.41 -17.40 -15.68
N ALA A 12 20.26 -18.05 -15.43
CA ALA A 12 19.22 -17.45 -14.62
C ALA A 12 19.85 -17.16 -13.25
N PRO A 13 19.79 -15.92 -12.74
CA PRO A 13 20.31 -15.63 -11.41
C PRO A 13 19.69 -16.62 -10.43
N THR A 14 20.54 -17.24 -9.60
CA THR A 14 20.12 -18.27 -8.64
C THR A 14 18.97 -17.72 -7.81
N ARG A 15 17.78 -18.30 -8.01
CA ARG A 15 16.54 -17.83 -7.37
C ARG A 15 16.57 -18.22 -5.89
N ASN A 16 17.23 -17.41 -5.08
CA ASN A 16 17.28 -17.55 -3.61
C ASN A 16 15.95 -17.18 -2.92
N ILE A 17 14.87 -16.97 -3.68
CA ILE A 17 13.54 -16.61 -3.20
C ILE A 17 12.59 -17.78 -3.46
N LYS A 18 12.14 -18.43 -2.39
CA LYS A 18 11.11 -19.49 -2.43
C LYS A 18 9.72 -18.88 -2.68
N SER A 19 8.78 -19.67 -3.21
CA SER A 19 7.41 -19.23 -3.54
C SER A 19 6.70 -18.49 -2.37
N ARG A 20 6.90 -18.98 -1.14
CA ARG A 20 6.37 -18.34 0.09
C ARG A 20 6.85 -16.90 0.28
N HIS A 21 8.11 -16.60 -0.07
CA HIS A 21 8.66 -15.26 0.08
C HIS A 21 8.03 -14.34 -0.96
N ALA A 22 7.84 -14.80 -2.20
CA ALA A 22 7.17 -14.03 -3.23
C ALA A 22 5.70 -13.71 -2.85
N GLN A 23 4.97 -14.68 -2.31
CA GLN A 23 3.60 -14.46 -1.83
C GLN A 23 3.56 -13.48 -0.65
N MET A 24 4.45 -13.62 0.33
CA MET A 24 4.49 -12.73 1.49
C MET A 24 4.98 -11.33 1.13
N ILE A 25 5.88 -11.17 0.16
CA ILE A 25 6.24 -9.86 -0.39
C ILE A 25 5.04 -9.22 -1.07
N ALA A 26 4.25 -9.98 -1.83
CA ALA A 26 3.03 -9.46 -2.44
C ALA A 26 2.01 -8.99 -1.38
N ILE A 27 1.76 -9.79 -0.34
CA ILE A 27 0.83 -9.45 0.74
C ILE A 27 1.37 -8.29 1.60
N GLY A 28 2.64 -8.34 1.97
CA GLY A 28 3.31 -7.32 2.79
C GLY A 28 3.49 -5.99 2.06
N GLY A 29 3.57 -6.02 0.72
CA GLY A 29 3.63 -4.85 -0.14
C GLY A 29 2.27 -4.18 -0.35
N THR A 30 1.17 -4.94 -0.40
CA THR A 30 -0.18 -4.35 -0.46
C THR A 30 -0.64 -3.83 0.90
N ILE A 31 -0.21 -4.47 1.98
CA ILE A 31 -0.50 -4.05 3.36
C ILE A 31 0.57 -3.07 3.82
N GLY A 32 0.27 -1.79 3.66
CA GLY A 32 1.19 -0.69 3.94
C GLY A 32 0.68 0.31 4.97
N THR A 33 1.49 1.35 5.16
CA THR A 33 1.15 2.54 5.95
C THR A 33 -0.14 3.21 5.47
N GLY A 34 -0.50 3.08 4.19
CA GLY A 34 -1.77 3.56 3.64
C GLY A 34 -3.01 3.04 4.39
N LEU A 35 -3.02 1.77 4.81
CA LEU A 35 -4.17 1.19 5.53
C LEU A 35 -4.31 1.74 6.96
N PHE A 36 -3.20 2.14 7.59
CA PHE A 36 -3.22 2.58 8.99
C PHE A 36 -3.26 4.11 9.10
N VAL A 37 -2.36 4.78 8.39
CA VAL A 37 -2.22 6.25 8.40
C VAL A 37 -3.19 6.89 7.42
N GLY A 38 -3.30 6.37 6.19
CA GLY A 38 -4.17 6.90 5.15
C GLY A 38 -5.65 6.76 5.50
N SER A 39 -6.09 5.53 5.82
CA SER A 39 -7.49 5.26 6.19
C SER A 39 -7.93 6.03 7.43
N GLY A 40 -7.03 6.25 8.41
CA GLY A 40 -7.31 7.07 9.58
C GLY A 40 -7.61 8.53 9.23
N GLN A 41 -6.82 9.13 8.34
CA GLN A 41 -7.05 10.49 7.87
C GLN A 41 -8.32 10.57 7.00
N ALA A 42 -8.55 9.57 6.13
CA ALA A 42 -9.75 9.45 5.30
C ALA A 42 -11.02 9.31 6.14
N LEU A 43 -10.99 8.53 7.20
CA LEU A 43 -12.10 8.44 8.16
C LEU A 43 -12.32 9.77 8.90
N ALA A 44 -11.24 10.40 9.36
CA ALA A 44 -11.31 11.65 10.12
C ALA A 44 -11.95 12.78 9.31
N ARG A 45 -11.61 12.88 8.02
CA ARG A 45 -12.07 13.94 7.09
C ARG A 45 -13.40 13.61 6.40
N GLY A 46 -13.56 12.39 5.87
CA GLY A 46 -14.71 12.00 5.04
C GLY A 46 -15.90 11.42 5.81
N GLY A 47 -15.65 10.79 6.96
CA GLY A 47 -16.64 9.99 7.67
C GLY A 47 -16.77 8.56 7.13
N PRO A 48 -17.51 7.70 7.83
CA PRO A 48 -17.51 6.26 7.60
C PRO A 48 -18.14 5.84 6.27
N ALA A 49 -19.19 6.54 5.78
CA ALA A 49 -19.85 6.16 4.53
C ALA A 49 -18.97 6.47 3.31
N PHE A 50 -18.35 7.66 3.26
CA PHE A 50 -17.44 8.00 2.18
C PHE A 50 -16.21 7.12 2.14
N LEU A 51 -15.67 6.74 3.31
CA LEU A 51 -14.55 5.80 3.36
C LEU A 51 -14.91 4.45 2.75
N LEU A 52 -16.07 3.89 3.11
CA LEU A 52 -16.53 2.60 2.58
C LEU A 52 -16.74 2.66 1.07
N VAL A 53 -17.44 3.70 0.58
CA VAL A 53 -17.69 3.87 -0.85
C VAL A 53 -16.39 4.08 -1.62
N ALA A 54 -15.45 4.88 -1.10
CA ALA A 54 -14.14 5.10 -1.69
C ALA A 54 -13.36 3.77 -1.81
N TYR A 55 -13.26 2.99 -0.71
CA TYR A 55 -12.61 1.68 -0.74
C TYR A 55 -13.24 0.73 -1.75
N CYS A 56 -14.57 0.65 -1.84
CA CYS A 56 -15.24 -0.20 -2.82
C CYS A 56 -14.94 0.21 -4.27
N LEU A 57 -14.98 1.52 -4.57
CA LEU A 57 -14.73 2.03 -5.92
C LEU A 57 -13.29 1.83 -6.36
N ILE A 58 -12.33 2.20 -5.50
CA ILE A 58 -10.89 2.03 -5.78
C ILE A 58 -10.54 0.55 -5.90
N SER A 59 -11.07 -0.30 -5.02
CA SER A 59 -10.83 -1.75 -5.09
C SER A 59 -11.37 -2.36 -6.38
N ALA A 60 -12.55 -1.95 -6.83
CA ALA A 60 -13.13 -2.44 -8.10
C ALA A 60 -12.28 -2.01 -9.31
N LEU A 61 -11.78 -0.77 -9.32
CA LEU A 61 -10.89 -0.27 -10.38
C LEU A 61 -9.57 -1.04 -10.39
N VAL A 62 -8.93 -1.17 -9.23
CA VAL A 62 -7.65 -1.89 -9.08
C VAL A 62 -7.82 -3.36 -9.45
N TYR A 63 -8.93 -4.00 -9.07
CA TYR A 63 -9.24 -5.37 -9.47
C TYR A 63 -9.28 -5.53 -10.99
N GLY A 64 -9.94 -4.61 -11.72
CA GLY A 64 -9.97 -4.62 -13.18
C GLY A 64 -8.58 -4.51 -13.80
N VAL A 65 -7.75 -3.59 -13.29
CA VAL A 65 -6.37 -3.38 -13.78
C VAL A 65 -5.50 -4.62 -13.52
N VAL A 66 -5.52 -5.16 -12.30
CA VAL A 66 -4.71 -6.33 -11.93
C VAL A 66 -5.14 -7.57 -12.72
N THR A 67 -6.45 -7.76 -12.95
CA THR A 67 -6.95 -8.87 -13.77
C THR A 67 -6.45 -8.78 -15.20
N ALA A 68 -6.55 -7.61 -15.84
CA ALA A 68 -6.05 -7.42 -17.20
C ALA A 68 -4.53 -7.65 -17.30
N VAL A 69 -3.76 -7.20 -16.31
CA VAL A 69 -2.32 -7.45 -16.23
C VAL A 69 -2.03 -8.94 -16.05
N ALA A 70 -2.80 -9.64 -15.22
CA ALA A 70 -2.64 -11.07 -14.99
C ALA A 70 -2.90 -11.90 -16.25
N GLU A 71 -3.90 -11.54 -17.05
CA GLU A 71 -4.17 -12.19 -18.35
C GLU A 71 -2.97 -12.05 -19.30
N ILE A 72 -2.38 -10.86 -19.40
CA ILE A 72 -1.20 -10.62 -20.24
C ILE A 72 0.02 -11.40 -19.70
N ALA A 73 0.21 -11.41 -18.38
CA ALA A 73 1.34 -12.08 -17.74
C ALA A 73 1.30 -13.61 -17.88
N THR A 74 0.10 -14.21 -17.87
CA THR A 74 -0.09 -15.65 -18.08
C THR A 74 0.00 -16.05 -19.55
N PHE A 75 -0.43 -15.17 -20.46
CA PHE A 75 -0.29 -15.39 -21.91
C PHE A 75 1.17 -15.38 -22.36
N MET A 76 2.01 -14.48 -21.81
CA MET A 76 3.42 -14.38 -22.15
C MET A 76 4.32 -14.27 -20.91
N PRO A 77 4.72 -15.41 -20.32
CA PRO A 77 5.58 -15.41 -19.13
C PRO A 77 7.02 -15.07 -19.51
N VAL A 78 7.38 -13.79 -19.42
CA VAL A 78 8.75 -13.31 -19.64
C VAL A 78 9.37 -12.95 -18.30
N SER A 79 10.59 -13.43 -18.07
CA SER A 79 11.30 -13.24 -16.80
C SER A 79 11.67 -11.76 -16.60
N GLY A 80 11.29 -11.18 -15.46
CA GLY A 80 11.63 -9.80 -15.10
C GLY A 80 10.80 -8.72 -15.81
N CYS A 81 9.63 -9.05 -16.34
CA CYS A 81 8.81 -8.08 -17.05
C CYS A 81 8.14 -7.06 -16.14
N SER A 82 8.21 -5.80 -16.56
CA SER A 82 7.57 -4.66 -15.92
C SER A 82 6.33 -4.22 -16.70
N MET A 83 5.46 -3.42 -16.07
CA MET A 83 4.28 -2.85 -16.75
C MET A 83 4.67 -2.00 -17.96
N ALA A 84 5.84 -1.35 -17.91
CA ALA A 84 6.37 -0.60 -19.03
C ALA A 84 6.67 -1.50 -20.24
N TYR A 85 7.19 -2.72 -20.01
CA TYR A 85 7.43 -3.69 -21.08
C TYR A 85 6.12 -4.12 -21.77
N PHE A 86 5.08 -4.44 -21.01
CA PHE A 86 3.77 -4.79 -21.58
C PHE A 86 3.18 -3.63 -22.39
N ALA A 87 3.28 -2.40 -21.89
CA ALA A 87 2.79 -1.23 -22.60
C ALA A 87 3.57 -0.91 -23.89
N THR A 88 4.90 -1.02 -23.87
CA THR A 88 5.74 -0.88 -25.09
C THR A 88 5.34 -1.89 -26.15
N ARG A 89 5.04 -3.12 -25.73
CA ARG A 89 4.78 -4.23 -26.65
C ARG A 89 3.36 -4.22 -27.23
N TYR A 90 2.35 -3.94 -26.40
CA TYR A 90 0.94 -4.09 -26.76
C TYR A 90 0.24 -2.78 -27.11
N VAL A 91 0.78 -1.62 -26.71
CA VAL A 91 0.12 -0.32 -26.91
C VAL A 91 0.98 0.60 -27.78
N SER A 92 2.08 1.12 -27.24
CA SER A 92 3.00 1.96 -27.99
C SER A 92 4.34 2.16 -27.25
N PRO A 93 5.44 2.41 -27.98
CA PRO A 93 6.73 2.74 -27.36
C PRO A 93 6.67 3.99 -26.48
N SER A 94 5.87 5.00 -26.86
CA SER A 94 5.72 6.25 -26.07
C SER A 94 5.01 6.01 -24.74
N LEU A 95 3.97 5.17 -24.71
CA LEU A 95 3.29 4.82 -23.47
C LEU A 95 4.21 4.01 -22.54
N GLY A 96 4.97 3.07 -23.10
CA GLY A 96 5.94 2.30 -22.32
C GLY A 96 7.04 3.17 -21.70
N PHE A 97 7.53 4.18 -22.44
CA PHE A 97 8.47 5.16 -21.89
C PHE A 97 7.84 5.97 -20.74
N ALA A 98 6.61 6.48 -20.93
CA ALA A 98 5.90 7.24 -19.90
C ALA A 98 5.65 6.41 -18.63
N LEU A 99 5.21 5.16 -18.78
CA LEU A 99 5.01 4.25 -17.66
C LEU A 99 6.33 3.88 -16.96
N GLY A 100 7.43 3.74 -17.69
CA GLY A 100 8.75 3.53 -17.11
C GLY A 100 9.16 4.66 -16.17
N TRP A 101 8.99 5.91 -16.61
CA TRP A 101 9.23 7.09 -15.76
C TRP A 101 8.27 7.18 -14.58
N LEU A 102 6.98 6.93 -14.80
CA LEU A 102 6.00 6.91 -13.73
C LEU A 102 6.36 5.86 -12.66
N TYR A 103 6.82 4.69 -13.07
CA TYR A 103 7.28 3.63 -12.17
C TYR A 103 8.47 4.10 -11.33
N PHE A 104 9.49 4.70 -11.96
CA PHE A 104 10.64 5.25 -11.25
C PHE A 104 10.23 6.32 -10.22
N TYR A 105 9.40 7.29 -10.62
CA TYR A 105 8.92 8.33 -9.70
C TYR A 105 8.10 7.75 -8.54
N SER A 106 7.27 6.75 -8.81
CA SER A 106 6.45 6.10 -7.79
C SER A 106 7.31 5.43 -6.71
N PHE A 107 8.35 4.68 -7.10
CA PHE A 107 9.29 4.08 -6.13
C PHE A 107 10.20 5.10 -5.44
N GLY A 108 10.50 6.23 -6.08
CA GLY A 108 11.25 7.30 -5.41
C GLY A 108 10.46 7.98 -4.30
N ILE A 109 9.18 8.31 -4.57
CA ILE A 109 8.32 9.04 -3.63
C ILE A 109 7.86 8.14 -2.47
N ILE A 110 7.65 6.84 -2.70
CA ILE A 110 7.15 5.93 -1.65
C ILE A 110 8.09 5.85 -0.45
N VAL A 111 9.41 5.91 -0.65
CA VAL A 111 10.39 5.89 0.44
C VAL A 111 10.23 7.13 1.33
N ALA A 112 10.07 8.32 0.73
CA ALA A 112 9.83 9.55 1.47
C ALA A 112 8.47 9.51 2.21
N TYR A 113 7.45 8.93 1.59
CA TYR A 113 6.14 8.75 2.19
C TYR A 113 6.21 7.85 3.44
N GLU A 114 6.90 6.72 3.37
CA GLU A 114 7.08 5.78 4.49
C GLU A 114 7.83 6.44 5.67
N ILE A 115 8.89 7.21 5.41
CA ILE A 115 9.62 7.96 6.45
C ILE A 115 8.69 8.99 7.13
N THR A 116 7.89 9.70 6.34
CA THR A 116 6.93 10.69 6.86
C THR A 116 5.86 10.01 7.72
N ALA A 117 5.33 8.87 7.27
CA ALA A 117 4.37 8.08 8.03
C ALA A 117 4.95 7.58 9.36
N ALA A 118 6.20 7.08 9.36
CA ALA A 118 6.89 6.65 10.58
C ALA A 118 7.04 7.79 11.60
N ASN A 119 7.37 8.99 11.12
CA ASN A 119 7.48 10.19 11.97
C ASN A 119 6.15 10.58 12.62
N ILE A 120 5.04 10.54 11.87
CA ILE A 120 3.70 10.78 12.42
C ILE A 120 3.38 9.81 13.57
N VAL A 121 3.83 8.56 13.47
CA VAL A 121 3.65 7.55 14.52
C VAL A 121 4.55 7.81 15.73
N ILE A 122 5.81 8.21 15.53
CA ILE A 122 6.74 8.53 16.63
C ILE A 122 6.26 9.75 17.43
N ASP A 123 5.72 10.75 16.74
CA ASP A 123 5.15 11.97 17.32
C ASP A 123 3.86 11.73 18.11
N PHE A 124 3.25 10.55 17.99
CA PHE A 124 2.09 10.20 18.81
C PHE A 124 2.43 10.15 20.31
N TRP A 125 3.67 9.78 20.67
CA TRP A 125 4.15 9.82 22.05
C TRP A 125 4.97 11.08 22.32
N PRO A 126 4.81 11.69 23.51
CA PRO A 126 5.55 12.91 23.85
C PRO A 126 7.05 12.63 23.85
N ASN A 127 7.75 13.18 22.85
CA ASN A 127 9.18 13.09 22.68
C ASN A 127 9.78 14.50 22.65
N ASN A 128 10.87 14.72 23.39
CA ASN A 128 11.58 16.00 23.42
C ASN A 128 12.72 16.07 22.36
N VAL A 129 12.72 15.15 21.40
CA VAL A 129 13.75 15.02 20.36
C VAL A 129 13.22 15.61 19.06
N HIS A 130 14.03 16.41 18.37
CA HIS A 130 13.64 17.05 17.11
C HIS A 130 13.40 16.03 15.99
N ILE A 131 12.32 16.20 15.23
CA ILE A 131 11.86 15.30 14.16
C ILE A 131 12.97 14.96 13.14
N ALA A 132 13.84 15.93 12.84
CA ALA A 132 14.95 15.77 11.90
C ALA A 132 15.89 14.62 12.28
N VAL A 133 16.07 14.36 13.59
CA VAL A 133 16.90 13.25 14.06
C VAL A 133 16.30 11.92 13.62
N PHE A 134 15.00 11.71 13.81
CA PHE A 134 14.31 10.49 13.40
C PHE A 134 14.36 10.29 11.87
N ILE A 135 14.17 11.36 11.09
CA ILE A 135 14.34 11.32 9.62
C ILE A 135 15.74 10.82 9.25
N THR A 136 16.79 11.42 9.83
CA THR A 136 18.18 11.04 9.51
C THR A 136 18.49 9.60 9.90
N VAL A 137 18.05 9.15 11.07
CA VAL A 137 18.25 7.77 11.54
C VAL A 137 17.57 6.77 10.60
N MET A 138 16.31 7.02 10.23
CA MET A 138 15.57 6.14 9.31
C MET A 138 16.24 6.07 7.93
N LEU A 139 16.72 7.21 7.41
CA LEU A 139 17.41 7.26 6.13
C LEU A 139 18.74 6.49 6.17
N VAL A 140 19.52 6.64 7.25
CA VAL A 140 20.76 5.87 7.45
C VAL A 140 20.49 4.38 7.51
N VAL A 141 19.43 3.94 8.19
CA VAL A 141 19.03 2.53 8.25
C VAL A 141 18.62 2.01 6.88
N ILE A 142 17.82 2.76 6.12
CA ILE A 142 17.40 2.37 4.76
C ILE A 142 18.61 2.25 3.84
N VAL A 143 19.50 3.24 3.85
CA VAL A 143 20.75 3.21 3.06
C VAL A 143 21.63 2.04 3.50
N GLY A 144 21.75 1.78 4.79
CA GLY A 144 22.48 0.63 5.34
C GLY A 144 21.92 -0.71 4.86
N LEU A 145 20.60 -0.89 4.89
CA LEU A 145 19.92 -2.08 4.40
C LEU A 145 20.05 -2.28 2.88
N ASN A 146 20.23 -1.20 2.10
CA ASN A 146 20.49 -1.31 0.66
C ASN A 146 21.83 -1.98 0.35
N PHE A 147 22.79 -1.97 1.28
CA PHE A 147 24.06 -2.71 1.14
C PHE A 147 23.95 -4.18 1.56
N CYS A 148 22.84 -4.61 2.16
CA CYS A 148 22.66 -5.99 2.60
C CYS A 148 22.36 -6.93 1.41
N PRO A 149 22.81 -8.20 1.47
CA PRO A 149 22.46 -9.20 0.48
C PRO A 149 20.94 -9.41 0.39
N VAL A 150 20.43 -9.47 -0.84
CA VAL A 150 18.99 -9.64 -1.15
C VAL A 150 18.32 -10.83 -0.45
N GLY A 151 19.06 -11.89 -0.14
CA GLY A 151 18.54 -13.06 0.56
C GLY A 151 18.15 -12.77 2.02
N ILE A 152 18.94 -11.95 2.73
CA ILE A 152 18.65 -11.57 4.12
C ILE A 152 17.46 -10.61 4.14
N CYS A 153 17.39 -9.68 3.19
CA CYS A 153 16.25 -8.78 3.04
C CYS A 153 14.95 -9.55 2.81
N ALA A 154 14.96 -10.58 1.95
CA ALA A 154 13.77 -11.39 1.66
C ALA A 154 13.28 -12.23 2.86
N GLU A 155 14.18 -12.74 3.70
CA GLU A 155 13.81 -13.47 4.92
C GLU A 155 13.27 -12.49 5.98
N THR A 156 13.91 -11.32 6.11
CA THR A 156 13.48 -10.27 7.05
C THR A 156 12.10 -9.71 6.68
N GLU A 157 11.86 -9.47 5.40
CA GLU A 157 10.56 -9.03 4.86
C GLU A 157 9.46 -10.05 5.14
N PHE A 158 9.76 -11.36 5.06
CA PHE A 158 8.80 -12.41 5.39
C PHE A 158 8.31 -12.29 6.85
N TRP A 159 9.22 -12.06 7.80
CA TRP A 159 8.86 -11.88 9.21
C TRP A 159 8.10 -10.58 9.46
N PHE A 160 8.53 -9.47 8.85
CA PHE A 160 7.83 -8.19 8.99
C PHE A 160 6.42 -8.22 8.38
N ALA A 161 6.25 -8.83 7.20
CA ALA A 161 4.94 -9.07 6.60
C ALA A 161 4.06 -9.94 7.52
N GLY A 162 4.62 -10.96 8.16
CA GLY A 162 3.92 -11.77 9.16
C GLY A 162 3.39 -10.94 10.33
N ILE A 163 4.21 -10.05 10.89
CA ILE A 163 3.80 -9.14 11.98
C ILE A 163 2.65 -8.23 11.52
N LYS A 164 2.72 -7.66 10.31
CA LYS A 164 1.65 -6.82 9.75
C LYS A 164 0.32 -7.57 9.66
N VAL A 165 0.33 -8.83 9.21
CA VAL A 165 -0.88 -9.65 9.10
C VAL A 165 -1.48 -9.92 10.49
N VAL A 166 -0.65 -10.30 11.46
CA VAL A 166 -1.09 -10.51 12.85
C VAL A 166 -1.67 -9.22 13.44
N MET A 167 -1.05 -8.07 13.16
CA MET A 167 -1.53 -6.76 13.62
C MET A 167 -2.92 -6.43 13.06
N ILE A 168 -3.19 -6.69 11.78
CA ILE A 168 -4.53 -6.49 11.20
C ILE A 168 -5.57 -7.36 11.89
N ILE A 169 -5.28 -8.65 12.06
CA ILE A 169 -6.20 -9.57 12.74
C ILE A 169 -6.49 -9.07 14.16
N GLY A 170 -5.45 -8.65 14.89
CA GLY A 170 -5.59 -8.05 16.22
C GLY A 170 -6.45 -6.79 16.23
N LEU A 171 -6.26 -5.87 15.28
CA LEU A 171 -7.04 -4.63 15.17
C LEU A 171 -8.49 -4.88 14.77
N LEU A 172 -8.76 -5.88 13.93
CA LEU A 172 -10.13 -6.30 13.59
C LEU A 172 -10.85 -6.89 14.79
N LEU A 173 -10.18 -7.77 15.55
CA LEU A 173 -10.72 -8.33 16.78
C LEU A 173 -10.97 -7.25 17.84
N LEU A 174 -10.00 -6.34 18.03
CA LEU A 174 -10.15 -5.20 18.93
C LEU A 174 -11.34 -4.32 18.52
N SER A 175 -11.48 -4.01 17.23
CA SER A 175 -12.59 -3.22 16.70
C SER A 175 -13.94 -3.90 16.98
N PHE A 176 -14.02 -5.22 16.83
CA PHE A 176 -15.22 -6.00 17.14
C PHE A 176 -15.55 -5.98 18.64
N ILE A 177 -14.55 -6.15 19.51
CA ILE A 177 -14.72 -6.09 20.98
C ILE A 177 -15.20 -4.70 21.41
N LEU A 178 -14.59 -3.63 20.89
CA LEU A 178 -15.01 -2.25 21.16
C LEU A 178 -16.43 -1.97 20.65
N MET A 179 -16.81 -2.51 19.49
CA MET A 179 -18.18 -2.39 18.96
C MET A 179 -19.22 -2.99 19.92
N LEU A 180 -18.87 -4.07 20.62
CA LEU A 180 -19.74 -4.76 21.59
C LEU A 180 -19.71 -4.15 23.00
N GLY A 181 -18.89 -3.12 23.24
CA GLY A 181 -18.77 -2.47 24.55
C GLY A 181 -17.71 -3.07 25.47
N GLY A 182 -16.72 -3.80 24.92
CA GLY A 182 -15.55 -4.27 25.68
C GLY A 182 -14.50 -3.18 25.96
N GLY A 183 -14.82 -1.90 25.73
CA GLY A 183 -13.94 -0.77 26.04
C GLY A 183 -14.01 -0.36 27.53
N PRO A 184 -13.09 0.49 28.01
CA PRO A 184 -13.06 0.94 29.42
C PRO A 184 -14.35 1.62 29.89
N SER A 185 -15.07 2.26 28.98
CA SER A 185 -16.35 2.93 29.26
C SER A 185 -17.54 1.97 29.30
N HIS A 186 -17.34 0.68 28.97
CA HIS A 186 -18.38 -0.36 28.86
C HIS A 186 -19.60 0.00 28.00
N ASP A 187 -19.46 1.00 27.13
CA ASP A 187 -20.54 1.51 26.29
C ASP A 187 -20.46 0.92 24.88
N ARG A 188 -21.61 0.53 24.35
CA ARG A 188 -21.71 -0.10 23.04
C ARG A 188 -21.69 0.97 21.94
N LEU A 189 -20.56 1.03 21.21
CA LEU A 189 -20.38 1.98 20.12
C LEU A 189 -21.21 1.63 18.88
N GLY A 190 -21.24 0.35 18.46
CA GLY A 190 -22.04 -0.09 17.31
C GLY A 190 -21.94 0.84 16.08
N PHE A 191 -23.10 1.17 15.50
CA PHE A 191 -23.22 2.14 14.40
C PHE A 191 -23.49 3.58 14.90
N ARG A 192 -23.16 3.91 16.15
CA ARG A 192 -23.46 5.23 16.73
C ARG A 192 -22.88 6.36 15.89
N TYR A 193 -21.64 6.22 15.44
CA TYR A 193 -20.95 7.22 14.61
C TYR A 193 -21.47 7.33 13.17
N TRP A 194 -22.29 6.38 12.72
CA TRP A 194 -23.03 6.54 11.46
C TRP A 194 -24.23 7.48 11.61
N ASN A 195 -24.80 7.56 12.81
CA ASN A 195 -25.96 8.43 13.08
C ASN A 195 -25.53 9.79 13.66
N ASN A 196 -24.60 9.81 14.62
CA ASN A 196 -24.11 11.02 15.30
C ASN A 196 -22.58 10.95 15.44
N PRO A 197 -21.77 11.85 14.84
CA PRO A 197 -22.14 13.12 14.19
C PRO A 197 -22.72 13.00 12.77
N GLY A 198 -22.80 11.78 12.22
CA GLY A 198 -23.38 11.50 10.91
C GLY A 198 -22.41 10.70 10.01
N ALA A 199 -22.97 9.96 9.06
CA ALA A 199 -22.21 9.04 8.21
C ALA A 199 -21.26 9.76 7.22
N VAL A 200 -21.50 11.05 6.98
CA VAL A 200 -20.78 11.89 6.02
C VAL A 200 -20.35 13.18 6.72
N LYS A 201 -19.13 13.62 6.43
CA LYS A 201 -18.61 14.92 6.87
C LYS A 201 -18.45 15.90 5.70
N GLU A 202 -18.42 17.18 6.04
CA GLU A 202 -18.16 18.27 5.11
C GLU A 202 -16.69 18.74 5.25
N TYR A 203 -16.04 19.03 4.13
CA TYR A 203 -14.63 19.43 4.09
C TYR A 203 -14.49 20.77 3.33
N ILE A 204 -13.75 21.72 3.90
CA ILE A 204 -13.46 23.08 3.36
C ILE A 204 -14.68 24.01 3.21
N VAL A 205 -15.77 23.56 2.59
CA VAL A 205 -16.99 24.34 2.32
C VAL A 205 -18.17 23.66 3.03
N GLY A 206 -19.23 24.40 3.33
CA GLY A 206 -20.48 23.82 3.87
C GLY A 206 -21.39 23.23 2.80
N GLY A 207 -22.34 22.38 3.22
CA GLY A 207 -23.39 21.83 2.38
C GLY A 207 -22.91 20.82 1.35
N ALA A 208 -23.63 20.71 0.22
CA ALA A 208 -23.35 19.70 -0.81
C ALA A 208 -21.94 19.80 -1.41
N GLY A 209 -21.41 21.02 -1.59
CA GLY A 209 -20.04 21.24 -2.05
C GLY A 209 -18.99 20.75 -1.05
N GLY A 210 -19.25 20.90 0.25
CA GLY A 210 -18.45 20.34 1.33
C GLY A 210 -18.38 18.83 1.35
N ARG A 211 -19.51 18.17 1.07
CA ARG A 211 -19.60 16.71 1.00
C ARG A 211 -18.88 16.17 -0.23
N PHE A 212 -19.01 16.84 -1.37
CA PHE A 212 -18.32 16.44 -2.59
C PHE A 212 -16.79 16.51 -2.44
N THR A 213 -16.29 17.61 -1.87
CA THR A 213 -14.85 17.78 -1.62
C THR A 213 -14.33 16.82 -0.56
N ALA A 214 -15.12 16.51 0.48
CA ALA A 214 -14.79 15.46 1.46
C ALA A 214 -14.69 14.09 0.80
N PHE A 215 -15.61 13.75 -0.11
CA PHE A 215 -15.59 12.50 -0.86
C PHE A 215 -14.34 12.40 -1.75
N LEU A 216 -14.01 13.45 -2.50
CA LEU A 216 -12.81 13.49 -3.34
C LEU A 216 -11.53 13.34 -2.51
N TRP A 217 -11.44 14.06 -1.37
CA TRP A 217 -10.30 13.91 -0.46
C TRP A 217 -10.17 12.47 0.03
N THR A 218 -11.29 11.86 0.40
CA THR A 218 -11.34 10.47 0.89
C THR A 218 -10.87 9.49 -0.18
N MET A 219 -11.28 9.66 -1.44
CA MET A 219 -10.82 8.80 -2.54
C MET A 219 -9.31 8.92 -2.83
N VAL A 220 -8.72 10.08 -2.59
CA VAL A 220 -7.27 10.29 -2.81
C VAL A 220 -6.42 9.66 -1.70
N TYR A 221 -6.96 9.55 -0.49
CA TYR A 221 -6.25 9.05 0.70
C TYR A 221 -6.64 7.63 1.13
N SER A 222 -7.64 7.01 0.50
CA SER A 222 -8.12 5.64 0.77
C SER A 222 -7.31 4.59 0.02
#